data_AF-X1CS56-F1
#
_entry.id   AF-X1CS56-F1
#
_cell.length_a   1.000
_cell.length_b   1.000
_cell.length_c   1.000
_cell.angle_alpha   90.00
_cell.angle_beta   90.00
_cell.angle_gamma   90.00
#
_symmetry.space_group_name_H-M   'P 1'
#
loop_
_entity.id
_entity.type
_entity.pdbx_description
1 polymer ?
#
loop_
_entity_poly.entity_id
_entity_poly.type
_entity_poly.pdbx_seq_one_letter_code
_entity_poly.pdbx_strand_id
1 'polypeptide(L)'
;MIGIDGKKYPIPTQEQVVELFDHNRELVGRKVPQGFDRLELTPMAMPTPHLIALMKAAILKHAAEGKIYQTRRSPSDPLIPVRVNTEKHVWIWDTLRQALDTDELVYFPQEYSSNHRGQTKLEVVNNWRICAVPGWSVGLVESLSIMPQQDQPGTGQTSWKKSGRTCP
;
A
#
# COMPACT_ATOMS: atom_id res chain seq x y z
N MET A 1 5.31 -12.40 9.43
CA MET A 1 5.35 -12.81 8.00
C MET A 1 6.73 -13.35 7.65
N ILE A 2 6.87 -14.13 6.58
CA ILE A 2 8.17 -14.58 6.05
C ILE A 2 8.48 -13.74 4.81
N GLY A 3 9.69 -13.19 4.74
CA GLY A 3 10.15 -12.37 3.63
C GLY A 3 10.65 -13.18 2.42
N ILE A 4 10.94 -12.48 1.33
CA ILE A 4 11.59 -13.05 0.13
C ILE A 4 12.99 -13.61 0.44
N ASP A 5 13.65 -13.13 1.50
CA ASP A 5 14.94 -13.64 2.01
C ASP A 5 14.79 -14.81 3.00
N GLY A 6 13.57 -15.33 3.19
CA GLY A 6 13.27 -16.40 4.14
C GLY A 6 13.28 -15.95 5.60
N LYS A 7 13.53 -14.68 5.92
CA LYS A 7 13.55 -14.20 7.30
C LYS A 7 12.15 -13.94 7.82
N LYS A 8 11.99 -14.11 9.13
CA LYS A 8 10.74 -13.78 9.82
C LYS A 8 10.74 -12.31 10.20
N TYR A 9 9.72 -11.59 9.73
CA TYR A 9 9.44 -10.21 10.10
C TYR A 9 8.20 -10.18 11.00
N PRO A 10 8.29 -9.72 12.26
CA PRO A 10 7.14 -9.56 13.14
C PRO A 10 6.26 -8.40 12.65
N ILE A 11 5.00 -8.36 13.08
CA ILE A 11 4.15 -7.18 12.87
C ILE A 11 4.78 -6.00 13.62
N PRO A 12 4.81 -4.78 13.04
CA PRO A 12 5.35 -3.59 13.71
C PRO A 12 4.69 -3.35 15.07
N THR A 13 5.48 -3.01 16.09
CA THR A 13 4.91 -2.58 17.38
C THR A 13 4.40 -1.15 17.29
N GLN A 14 3.53 -0.77 18.22
CA GLN A 14 3.01 0.60 18.28
C GLN A 14 4.15 1.61 18.47
N GLU A 15 5.13 1.28 19.31
CA GLU A 15 6.30 2.13 19.59
C GLU A 15 7.11 2.39 18.32
N GLN A 16 7.34 1.35 17.51
CA GLN A 16 8.05 1.48 16.23
C GLN A 16 7.31 2.39 15.25
N VAL A 17 5.97 2.30 15.20
CA VAL A 17 5.15 3.15 14.34
C VAL A 17 5.16 4.60 14.83
N VAL A 18 5.08 4.82 16.14
CA VAL A 18 5.16 6.16 16.74
C VAL A 18 6.52 6.80 16.49
N GLU A 19 7.61 6.08 16.74
CA GLU A 19 8.97 6.56 16.49
C GLU A 19 9.17 6.93 15.02
N LEU A 20 8.64 6.12 14.10
CA LEU A 20 8.68 6.41 12.67
C LEU A 20 7.93 7.71 12.34
N PHE A 21 6.77 7.93 12.94
CA PHE A 21 5.98 9.15 12.71
C PHE A 21 6.64 10.38 13.33
N ASP A 22 7.27 10.25 14.49
CA ASP A 22 8.05 11.32 15.12
C ASP A 22 9.26 11.70 14.26
N HIS A 23 9.96 10.71 13.68
CA HIS A 23 11.05 10.98 12.75
C HIS A 23 10.57 11.69 11.47
N ASN A 24 9.36 11.37 11.01
CA ASN A 24 8.74 11.93 9.82
C ASN A 24 7.70 13.03 10.13
N ARG A 25 7.81 13.69 11.30
CA ARG A 25 6.76 14.58 11.83
C ARG A 25 6.36 15.70 10.88
N GLU A 26 7.31 16.23 10.11
CA GLU A 26 7.02 17.26 9.11
C GLU A 26 6.10 16.74 8.00
N LEU A 27 6.38 15.55 7.46
CA LEU A 27 5.57 14.92 6.43
C LEU A 27 4.17 14.58 6.97
N VAL A 28 4.11 13.99 8.16
CA VAL A 28 2.86 13.66 8.86
C VAL A 28 2.03 14.93 9.09
N GLY A 29 2.65 16.01 9.59
CA GLY A 29 2.01 17.29 9.85
C GLY A 29 1.45 17.96 8.59
N ARG A 30 2.03 17.71 7.41
CA ARG A 30 1.48 18.16 6.13
C ARG A 30 0.33 17.29 5.62
N LYS A 31 0.36 15.98 5.90
CA LYS A 31 -0.57 14.97 5.34
C LYS A 31 -1.86 14.85 6.13
N VAL A 32 -1.81 14.93 7.46
CA VAL A 32 -3.02 14.88 8.30
C VAL A 32 -4.04 15.96 7.91
N PRO A 33 -3.67 17.25 7.71
CA PRO A 33 -4.59 18.28 7.23
C PRO A 33 -5.15 18.03 5.83
N GLN A 34 -4.51 17.15 5.02
CA GLN A 34 -5.01 16.75 3.70
C GLN A 34 -6.06 15.63 3.79
N GLY A 35 -6.40 15.13 4.98
CA GLY A 35 -7.38 14.06 5.19
C GLY A 35 -6.79 12.66 5.35
N PHE A 36 -5.47 12.53 5.43
CA PHE A 36 -4.79 11.25 5.68
C PHE A 36 -4.91 10.90 7.17
N ASP A 37 -5.87 10.05 7.50
CA ASP A 37 -6.32 9.80 8.88
C ASP A 37 -6.29 8.31 9.30
N ARG A 38 -5.87 7.41 8.40
CA ARG A 38 -5.72 5.99 8.68
C ARG A 38 -4.29 5.51 8.51
N LEU A 39 -3.89 4.61 9.40
CA LEU A 39 -2.63 3.87 9.31
C LEU A 39 -2.81 2.67 8.36
N GLU A 40 -1.88 2.50 7.43
CA GLU A 40 -1.77 1.31 6.58
C GLU A 40 -0.43 0.61 6.83
N LEU A 41 -0.47 -0.70 7.10
CA LEU A 41 0.72 -1.54 7.22
C LEU A 41 0.76 -2.49 6.03
N THR A 42 1.74 -2.30 5.15
CA THR A 42 1.93 -3.14 3.96
C THR A 42 3.09 -4.11 4.18
N PRO A 43 2.88 -5.44 4.06
CA PRO A 43 3.92 -6.46 4.26
C PRO A 43 4.90 -6.50 3.07
N MET A 44 5.76 -5.50 2.97
CA MET A 44 6.57 -5.25 1.79
C MET A 44 7.64 -6.33 1.52
N ALA A 45 8.17 -6.97 2.56
CA ALA A 45 9.11 -8.09 2.38
C ALA A 45 8.45 -9.37 1.86
N MET A 46 7.12 -9.47 1.84
CA MET A 46 6.41 -10.69 1.45
C MET A 46 6.62 -10.96 -0.04
N PRO A 47 6.78 -12.24 -0.43
CA PRO A 47 6.66 -12.61 -1.83
C PRO A 47 5.31 -12.15 -2.40
N THR A 48 5.30 -11.40 -3.50
CA THR A 48 4.07 -10.80 -4.03
C THR A 48 3.00 -11.84 -4.40
N PRO A 49 3.33 -13.00 -5.02
CA PRO A 49 2.35 -14.06 -5.26
C PRO A 49 1.70 -14.58 -3.97
N HIS A 50 2.46 -14.64 -2.87
CA HIS A 50 1.93 -15.07 -1.57
C HIS A 50 0.97 -14.03 -0.98
N LEU A 51 1.33 -12.73 -1.06
CA LEU A 51 0.45 -11.64 -0.64
C LEU A 51 -0.87 -11.65 -1.42
N ILE A 52 -0.82 -11.85 -2.73
CA ILE A 52 -2.01 -11.97 -3.59
C ILE A 52 -2.90 -13.13 -3.14
N ALA A 53 -2.32 -14.29 -2.84
CA ALA A 53 -3.06 -15.44 -2.37
C ALA A 53 -3.76 -15.18 -1.02
N LEU A 54 -3.06 -14.56 -0.08
CA LEU A 54 -3.62 -14.19 1.24
C LEU A 54 -4.75 -13.16 1.10
N MET A 55 -4.54 -12.11 0.29
CA MET A 55 -5.57 -11.10 0.05
C MET A 55 -6.79 -11.69 -0.65
N LYS A 56 -6.61 -12.57 -1.63
CA LYS A 56 -7.71 -13.30 -2.28
C LYS A 56 -8.51 -14.10 -1.25
N ALA A 57 -7.83 -14.87 -0.39
CA ALA A 57 -8.50 -15.65 0.65
C ALA A 57 -9.29 -14.76 1.63
N ALA A 58 -8.71 -13.64 2.06
CA ALA A 58 -9.37 -12.69 2.95
C ALA A 58 -10.62 -12.05 2.31
N ILE A 59 -10.51 -11.62 1.04
CA ILE A 59 -11.63 -11.06 0.29
C ILE A 59 -12.75 -12.10 0.13
N LEU A 60 -12.44 -13.34 -0.26
CA LEU A 60 -13.43 -14.39 -0.42
C LEU A 60 -14.13 -14.73 0.90
N LYS A 61 -13.38 -14.80 1.99
CA LYS A 61 -13.93 -15.00 3.35
C LYS A 61 -14.90 -13.87 3.71
N HIS A 62 -14.49 -12.62 3.59
CA HIS A 62 -15.34 -11.48 3.94
C HIS A 62 -16.55 -11.35 3.02
N ALA A 63 -16.44 -11.75 1.75
CA ALA A 63 -17.56 -11.81 0.83
C ALA A 63 -18.60 -12.85 1.29
N ALA A 64 -18.17 -14.05 1.68
CA ALA A 64 -19.04 -15.10 2.19
C ALA A 64 -19.74 -14.70 3.50
N GLU A 65 -19.07 -13.90 4.33
CA GLU A 65 -19.63 -13.32 5.57
C GLU A 65 -20.55 -12.10 5.32
N GLY A 66 -20.70 -11.64 4.07
CA GLY A 66 -21.48 -10.45 3.73
C GLY A 66 -20.88 -9.14 4.25
N LYS A 67 -19.56 -9.10 4.52
CA LYS A 67 -18.87 -7.96 5.16
C LYS A 67 -18.17 -7.01 4.18
N ILE A 68 -18.34 -7.21 2.87
CA ILE A 68 -17.81 -6.30 1.86
C ILE A 68 -18.95 -5.43 1.37
N TYR A 69 -18.77 -4.12 1.52
CA TYR A 69 -19.75 -3.11 1.18
C TYR A 69 -19.19 -2.12 0.17
N GLN A 70 -20.08 -1.44 -0.55
CA GLN A 70 -19.73 -0.29 -1.37
C GLN A 70 -19.16 0.81 -0.49
N THR A 71 -18.22 1.59 -1.05
CA THR A 71 -17.72 2.79 -0.38
C THR A 71 -18.86 3.77 -0.15
N ARG A 72 -19.03 4.19 1.11
CA ARG A 72 -20.09 5.13 1.52
C ARG A 72 -19.68 6.56 1.20
N ARG A 73 -20.63 7.39 0.73
CA ARG A 73 -20.38 8.82 0.45
C ARG A 73 -20.34 9.63 1.76
N SER A 74 -21.18 9.24 2.71
CA SER A 74 -21.27 9.81 4.06
C SER A 74 -21.23 8.70 5.12
N PRO A 75 -20.70 8.95 6.33
CA PRO A 75 -20.79 8.01 7.46
C PRO A 75 -22.22 7.57 7.81
N SER A 76 -23.22 8.37 7.44
CA SER A 76 -24.64 8.08 7.63
C SER A 76 -25.26 7.19 6.55
N ASP A 77 -24.58 6.99 5.42
CA ASP A 77 -25.14 6.19 4.31
C ASP A 77 -25.29 4.72 4.72
N PRO A 78 -26.32 4.02 4.21
CA PRO A 78 -26.50 2.61 4.48
C PRO A 78 -25.33 1.79 3.92
N LEU A 79 -25.02 0.68 4.58
CA LEU A 79 -24.08 -0.30 4.06
C LEU A 79 -24.75 -1.10 2.94
N ILE A 80 -24.24 -0.96 1.72
CA ILE A 80 -24.73 -1.69 0.54
C ILE A 80 -23.75 -2.82 0.25
N PRO A 81 -24.13 -4.11 0.38
CA PRO A 81 -23.22 -5.22 0.15
C PRO A 81 -22.82 -5.30 -1.33
N VAL A 82 -21.59 -5.74 -1.59
CA VAL A 82 -21.10 -6.02 -2.95
C VAL A 82 -20.92 -7.51 -3.19
N ARG A 83 -21.10 -7.91 -4.45
CA ARG A 83 -20.79 -9.26 -4.90
C ARG A 83 -19.36 -9.30 -5.43
N VAL A 84 -18.53 -10.16 -4.83
CA VAL A 84 -17.19 -10.44 -5.35
C VAL A 84 -17.28 -11.39 -6.53
N ASN A 85 -16.57 -11.08 -7.61
CA ASN A 85 -16.38 -12.00 -8.73
C ASN A 85 -15.21 -12.95 -8.40
N THR A 86 -15.53 -14.21 -8.12
CA THR A 86 -14.58 -15.26 -7.72
C THR A 86 -13.69 -15.74 -8.87
N GLU A 87 -14.14 -15.55 -10.10
CA GLU A 87 -13.46 -16.01 -11.32
C GLU A 87 -12.39 -15.02 -11.81
N LYS A 88 -12.43 -13.77 -11.33
CA LYS A 88 -11.40 -12.79 -11.68
C LYS A 88 -10.14 -13.00 -10.84
N HIS A 89 -9.00 -12.96 -11.49
CA HIS A 89 -7.68 -13.06 -10.87
C HIS A 89 -6.92 -11.74 -11.01
N VAL A 90 -5.97 -11.51 -10.11
CA VAL A 90 -5.00 -10.42 -10.28
C VAL A 90 -4.11 -10.79 -11.45
N TRP A 91 -4.15 -9.99 -12.51
CA TRP A 91 -3.31 -10.20 -13.67
C TRP A 91 -1.99 -9.44 -13.51
N ILE A 92 -0.88 -10.15 -13.68
CA ILE A 92 0.47 -9.60 -13.61
C ILE A 92 1.22 -10.07 -14.85
N TRP A 93 1.82 -9.13 -15.58
CA TRP A 93 2.74 -9.41 -16.69
C TRP A 93 3.81 -10.41 -16.27
N ASP A 94 4.11 -11.37 -17.13
CA ASP A 94 5.08 -12.43 -16.79
C ASP A 94 6.47 -11.86 -16.49
N THR A 95 6.90 -10.84 -17.24
CA THR A 95 8.15 -10.09 -16.97
C THR A 95 8.16 -9.48 -15.57
N LEU A 96 7.06 -8.85 -15.15
CA LEU A 96 6.96 -8.28 -13.81
C LEU A 96 6.93 -9.39 -12.76
N ARG A 97 6.25 -10.50 -13.02
CA ARG A 97 6.20 -11.65 -12.11
C ARG A 97 7.58 -12.23 -11.82
N GLN A 98 8.45 -12.26 -12.83
CA GLN A 98 9.84 -12.71 -12.67
C GLN A 98 10.65 -11.72 -11.81
N ALA A 99 10.44 -10.42 -11.99
CA ALA A 99 11.18 -9.40 -11.27
C ALA A 99 10.70 -9.16 -9.81
N LEU A 100 9.43 -9.38 -9.49
CA LEU A 100 8.76 -8.92 -8.24
C LEU A 100 9.40 -9.36 -6.92
N ASP A 101 10.00 -10.55 -6.92
CA ASP A 101 10.62 -11.17 -5.74
C ASP A 101 12.13 -11.39 -5.92
N THR A 102 12.72 -10.68 -6.88
CA THR A 102 14.18 -10.62 -7.12
C THR A 102 14.68 -9.20 -6.86
N ASP A 103 15.98 -8.97 -7.05
CA ASP A 103 16.59 -7.65 -6.96
C ASP A 103 16.49 -6.83 -8.26
N GLU A 104 15.76 -7.31 -9.27
CA GLU A 104 15.59 -6.60 -10.56
C GLU A 104 14.69 -5.37 -10.46
N LEU A 105 13.76 -5.34 -9.50
CA LEU A 105 12.94 -4.16 -9.27
C LEU A 105 13.72 -3.10 -8.48
N VAL A 106 13.88 -1.95 -9.12
CA VAL A 106 14.51 -0.77 -8.54
C VAL A 106 13.46 0.11 -7.88
N TYR A 107 13.68 0.43 -6.61
CA TYR A 107 12.89 1.35 -5.81
C TYR A 107 13.63 2.68 -5.65
N PHE A 108 12.90 3.79 -5.63
CA PHE A 108 13.45 5.15 -5.45
C PHE A 108 14.68 5.46 -6.33
N PRO A 109 14.60 5.25 -7.66
CA PRO A 109 15.70 5.62 -8.55
C PRO A 109 15.90 7.15 -8.55
N GLN A 110 17.15 7.60 -8.55
CA GLN A 110 17.50 9.01 -8.70
C GLN A 110 17.44 9.44 -10.17
N GLU A 111 17.63 8.50 -11.10
CA GLU A 111 17.53 8.71 -12.54
C GLU A 111 17.04 7.44 -13.25
N TYR A 112 16.40 7.61 -14.41
CA TYR A 112 15.94 6.51 -15.27
C TYR A 112 17.05 6.14 -16.27
N SER A 113 18.13 5.56 -15.75
CA SER A 113 19.27 5.08 -16.52
C SER A 113 19.74 3.71 -15.99
N SER A 114 20.73 3.10 -16.64
CA SER A 114 21.41 1.92 -16.08
C SER A 114 22.16 2.22 -14.76
N ASN A 115 22.45 3.49 -14.48
CA ASN A 115 23.03 3.96 -13.23
C ASN A 115 21.96 4.62 -12.34
N HIS A 116 20.82 3.97 -12.18
CA HIS A 116 19.64 4.52 -11.51
C HIS A 116 19.86 4.94 -10.04
N ARG A 117 20.92 4.42 -9.37
CA ARG A 117 21.24 4.69 -7.94
C ARG A 117 20.09 4.46 -6.97
N GLY A 118 19.10 3.68 -7.40
CA GLY A 118 17.98 3.23 -6.60
C GLY A 118 18.35 2.04 -5.72
N GLN A 119 17.35 1.53 -5.02
CA GLN A 119 17.48 0.48 -4.02
C GLN A 119 16.76 -0.80 -4.47
N THR A 120 17.26 -1.97 -4.08
CA THR A 120 16.53 -3.23 -4.24
C THR A 120 15.39 -3.36 -3.23
N LYS A 121 14.49 -4.32 -3.43
CA LYS A 121 13.42 -4.62 -2.46
C LYS A 121 13.98 -4.93 -1.08
N LEU A 122 15.07 -5.71 -1.00
CA LEU A 122 15.71 -6.08 0.27
C LEU A 122 16.38 -4.89 0.97
N GLU A 123 16.96 -3.96 0.23
CA GLU A 123 17.50 -2.73 0.81
C GLU A 123 16.39 -1.86 1.38
N VAL A 124 15.28 -1.70 0.64
CA VAL A 124 14.14 -0.88 1.06
C VAL A 124 13.48 -1.40 2.33
N VAL A 125 13.22 -2.71 2.42
CA VAL A 125 12.49 -3.27 3.58
C VAL A 125 13.29 -3.20 4.87
N ASN A 126 14.57 -2.86 4.82
CA ASN A 126 15.44 -2.65 5.97
C ASN A 126 15.83 -1.18 6.16
N ASN A 127 15.37 -0.28 5.28
CA ASN A 127 15.70 1.14 5.32
C ASN A 127 14.64 1.93 6.09
N TRP A 128 14.95 2.25 7.34
CA TRP A 128 14.05 2.99 8.24
C TRP A 128 13.75 4.43 7.78
N ARG A 129 14.58 4.99 6.88
CA ARG A 129 14.43 6.39 6.40
C ARG A 129 13.29 6.58 5.40
N ILE A 130 12.70 5.50 4.90
CA ILE A 130 11.67 5.52 3.84
C ILE A 130 10.32 4.99 4.34
N CYS A 131 9.94 5.35 5.57
CA CYS A 131 8.66 4.99 6.17
C CYS A 131 8.45 3.48 6.19
N ALA A 132 9.54 2.77 6.44
CA ALA A 132 9.54 1.33 6.61
C ALA A 132 10.04 1.01 8.01
N VAL A 133 9.46 -0.02 8.59
CA VAL A 133 10.11 -0.78 9.67
C VAL A 133 10.49 -2.13 9.08
N PRO A 134 11.45 -2.89 9.64
CA PRO A 134 11.92 -4.12 9.04
C PRO A 134 10.79 -5.03 8.53
N GLY A 135 10.71 -5.19 7.20
CA GLY A 135 9.74 -6.04 6.50
C GLY A 135 8.40 -5.39 6.14
N TRP A 136 8.12 -4.17 6.61
CA TRP A 136 6.84 -3.50 6.46
C TRP A 136 7.01 -2.06 5.98
N SER A 137 6.18 -1.66 5.01
CA SER A 137 5.97 -0.25 4.72
C SER A 137 4.81 0.25 5.59
N VAL A 138 5.00 1.43 6.17
CA VAL A 138 4.03 2.11 7.03
C VAL A 138 3.57 3.37 6.30
N GLY A 139 2.28 3.42 5.98
CA GLY A 139 1.67 4.51 5.25
C GLY A 139 0.58 5.21 6.06
N LEU A 140 0.33 6.47 5.71
CA LEU A 140 -0.95 7.10 5.99
C LEU A 140 -1.82 7.04 4.73
N VAL A 141 -3.10 6.73 4.92
CA VAL A 141 -4.11 6.70 3.85
C VAL A 141 -5.33 7.51 4.25
N GLU A 142 -5.99 8.09 3.25
CA GLU A 142 -7.25 8.81 3.44
C GLU A 142 -8.40 7.82 3.66
N SER A 143 -9.31 8.14 4.57
CA SER A 143 -10.66 7.57 4.60
C SER A 143 -11.46 8.06 3.38
N LEU A 144 -11.09 7.68 2.16
CA LEU A 144 -11.82 8.13 0.97
C LEU A 144 -13.26 7.62 0.99
N SER A 145 -14.21 8.56 0.92
CA SER A 145 -15.62 8.25 0.75
C SER A 145 -15.98 7.92 -0.71
N ILE A 146 -15.25 8.41 -1.73
CA ILE A 146 -15.55 8.15 -3.16
C ILE A 146 -14.29 8.40 -4.02
N MET A 147 -13.99 7.54 -5.00
CA MET A 147 -13.12 7.91 -6.13
C MET A 147 -13.85 8.95 -7.00
N PRO A 148 -13.27 10.12 -7.30
CA PRO A 148 -13.97 11.15 -8.07
C PRO A 148 -14.49 10.59 -9.41
N GLN A 149 -15.77 10.84 -9.70
CA GLN A 149 -16.39 10.42 -10.96
C GLN A 149 -15.77 11.19 -12.14
N GLN A 150 -15.62 10.52 -13.29
CA GLN A 150 -14.90 11.02 -14.47
C GLN A 150 -15.51 12.27 -15.14
N ASP A 151 -16.74 12.67 -14.80
CA ASP A 151 -17.49 13.69 -15.55
C ASP A 151 -17.58 15.08 -14.88
N GLN A 152 -16.69 15.41 -13.93
CA GLN A 152 -16.55 16.79 -13.49
C GLN A 152 -15.34 17.46 -14.17
N PRO A 153 -15.55 18.35 -15.16
CA PRO A 153 -14.49 19.09 -15.80
C PRO A 153 -13.98 20.14 -14.81
N GLY A 154 -12.88 19.83 -14.11
CA GLY A 154 -12.23 20.79 -13.24
C GLY A 154 -11.54 20.28 -11.97
N THR A 155 -11.26 18.98 -11.79
CA THR A 155 -10.33 18.52 -10.72
C THR A 155 -9.63 17.18 -11.02
N GLY A 156 -9.87 16.56 -12.19
CA GLY A 156 -9.37 15.22 -12.52
C GLY A 156 -7.85 15.07 -12.67
N GLN A 157 -7.10 16.16 -12.81
CA GLN A 157 -5.63 16.09 -12.91
C GLN A 157 -4.92 15.97 -11.54
N THR A 158 -5.61 16.22 -10.43
CA THR A 158 -5.00 16.19 -9.09
C THR A 158 -5.25 14.89 -8.33
N SER A 159 -6.19 14.04 -8.76
CA SER A 159 -6.47 12.76 -8.07
C SER A 159 -5.36 11.72 -8.28
N TRP A 160 -4.76 11.65 -9.48
CA TRP A 160 -3.61 10.76 -9.73
C TRP A 160 -2.32 11.22 -9.01
N LYS A 161 -2.27 12.49 -8.55
CA LYS A 161 -1.19 12.99 -7.68
C LYS A 161 -1.44 12.70 -6.19
N LYS A 162 -2.64 12.24 -5.79
CA LYS A 162 -3.02 12.09 -4.38
C LYS A 162 -2.77 10.71 -3.78
N SER A 163 -2.42 9.68 -4.57
CA SER A 163 -1.81 8.46 -4.02
C SER A 163 -0.31 8.67 -3.80
N GLY A 164 0.06 9.79 -3.16
CA GLY A 164 1.43 10.01 -2.73
C GLY A 164 1.65 9.14 -1.51
N ARG A 165 2.27 7.96 -1.70
CA ARG A 165 2.88 7.22 -0.59
C ARG A 165 3.67 8.23 0.23
N THR A 166 3.38 8.27 1.52
CA THR A 166 4.10 9.08 2.48
C THR A 166 5.47 8.46 2.65
N CYS A 167 6.40 8.76 1.75
CA CYS A 167 7.83 8.86 2.01
C CYS A 167 8.56 9.43 0.77
N PRO A 168 9.75 10.03 0.95
CA PRO A 168 10.44 10.81 -0.08
C PRO A 168 10.82 10.01 -1.32
#